data_AF-A0A1J3DK86-F1
#
_entry.id   AF-A0A1J3DK86-F1
#
_cell.length_a   1.000
_cell.length_b   1.000
_cell.length_c   1.000
_cell.angle_alpha   90.00
_cell.angle_beta   90.00
_cell.angle_gamma   90.00
#
_symmetry.space_group_name_H-M   'P 1'
#
loop_
_entity.id
_entity.type
_entity.pdbx_description
1 polymer ?
#
loop_
_entity_poly.entity_id
_entity_poly.type
_entity_poly.pdbx_seq_one_letter_code
_entity_poly.pdbx_strand_id
1 'polypeptide(L)'
;MTLDGIKTVEARCFEAEYDRLQQRGSMVMINKCLMFEVLEVHEFPSFYELLKAESPEKVFPGVETVDEGMQMLSKLYDVDLDQEKIKGVVAIHLTKSVSQPCVALSHILSGLSYTGVQSLLGLSHTIGSIFHALPPPRSILHSSFMLPYRPKVLH
;
A
#
# COMPACT_ATOMS: atom_id res chain seq x y z
N MET A 1 5.50 6.51 -0.90
CA MET A 1 6.53 7.08 0.01
C MET A 1 7.73 6.16 0.03
N THR A 2 8.88 6.67 -0.39
CA THR A 2 10.19 6.02 -0.24
C THR A 2 10.69 6.19 1.20
N LEU A 3 11.66 5.36 1.62
CA LEU A 3 12.19 5.36 2.99
C LEU A 3 12.83 6.70 3.40
N ASP A 4 13.26 7.47 2.42
CA ASP A 4 13.88 8.80 2.52
C ASP A 4 12.86 9.95 2.65
N GLY A 5 11.55 9.68 2.51
CA GLY A 5 10.50 10.69 2.59
C GLY A 5 10.36 11.57 1.35
N ILE A 6 11.03 11.26 0.25
CA ILE A 6 11.03 12.09 -0.97
C ILE A 6 9.65 12.05 -1.67
N LYS A 7 9.10 10.84 -1.88
CA LYS A 7 7.76 10.71 -2.46
C LYS A 7 6.70 11.14 -1.45
N THR A 8 6.14 12.33 -1.59
CA THR A 8 5.12 12.90 -0.70
C THR A 8 3.75 13.05 -1.36
N VAL A 9 3.69 12.88 -2.68
CA VAL A 9 2.46 13.01 -3.47
C VAL A 9 2.14 11.68 -4.14
N GLU A 10 0.89 11.26 -4.03
CA GLU A 10 0.33 10.15 -4.79
C GLU A 10 -0.61 10.68 -5.88
N ALA A 11 -0.22 10.49 -7.14
CA ALA A 11 -1.03 10.85 -8.29
C ALA A 11 -1.99 9.70 -8.64
N ARG A 12 -3.27 10.01 -8.84
CA ARG A 12 -4.32 9.05 -9.23
C ARG A 12 -5.32 9.67 -10.20
N CYS A 13 -5.94 8.86 -11.04
CA CYS A 13 -7.15 9.28 -11.75
C CYS A 13 -8.24 9.59 -10.72
N PHE A 14 -9.08 10.58 -10.98
CA PHE A 14 -10.19 10.88 -10.09
C PHE A 14 -11.20 9.71 -10.06
N GLU A 15 -11.55 9.29 -8.85
CA GLU A 15 -12.60 8.33 -8.54
C GLU A 15 -13.43 8.89 -7.38
N ALA A 16 -14.75 8.71 -7.42
CA ALA A 16 -15.66 9.26 -6.41
C ALA A 16 -15.37 8.76 -4.98
N GLU A 17 -14.63 7.66 -4.82
CA GLU A 17 -14.20 7.16 -3.51
C GLU A 17 -13.21 8.10 -2.81
N TYR A 18 -12.48 8.93 -3.57
CA TYR A 18 -11.53 9.90 -3.02
C TYR A 18 -12.20 11.12 -2.38
N ASP A 19 -13.50 11.35 -2.60
CA ASP A 19 -14.27 12.37 -1.87
C ASP A 19 -14.17 12.16 -0.35
N ARG A 20 -14.08 10.89 0.09
CA ARG A 20 -13.92 10.52 1.50
C ARG A 20 -12.54 10.87 2.05
N LEU A 21 -11.53 11.04 1.18
CA LEU A 21 -10.15 11.37 1.56
C LEU A 21 -9.90 12.87 1.63
N GLN A 22 -10.85 13.71 1.19
CA GLN A 22 -10.70 15.18 1.27
C GLN A 22 -10.57 15.68 2.72
N GLN A 23 -10.94 14.88 3.72
CA GLN A 23 -10.72 15.20 5.12
C GLN A 23 -9.26 14.96 5.51
N ARG A 24 -8.55 16.04 5.86
CA ARG A 24 -7.22 15.97 6.48
C ARG A 24 -7.25 15.04 7.71
N GLY A 25 -6.24 14.20 7.85
CA GLY A 25 -6.15 13.20 8.92
C GLY A 25 -6.71 11.83 8.53
N SER A 26 -7.32 11.70 7.35
CA SER A 26 -7.74 10.40 6.81
C SER A 26 -6.56 9.45 6.67
N MET A 27 -6.77 8.18 7.03
CA MET A 27 -5.72 7.17 7.00
C MET A 27 -5.83 6.31 5.74
N VAL A 28 -4.72 6.15 5.01
CA VAL A 28 -4.66 5.35 3.77
C VAL A 28 -3.54 4.32 3.88
N MET A 29 -3.83 3.10 3.44
CA MET A 29 -2.85 2.02 3.41
C MET A 29 -2.37 1.76 1.98
N ILE A 30 -1.09 2.03 1.72
CA ILE A 30 -0.45 1.76 0.43
C ILE A 30 0.26 0.41 0.49
N ASN A 31 0.18 -0.35 -0.61
CA ASN A 31 0.71 -1.71 -0.74
C ASN A 31 0.23 -2.67 0.35
N LYS A 32 -0.94 -2.39 0.96
CA LYS A 32 -1.53 -3.16 2.06
C LYS A 32 -0.63 -3.33 3.31
N CYS A 33 0.42 -2.51 3.43
CA CYS A 33 1.43 -2.69 4.47
C CYS A 33 1.88 -1.36 5.10
N LEU A 34 1.81 -0.26 4.36
CA LEU A 34 2.33 1.03 4.79
C LEU A 34 1.18 2.00 5.05
N MET A 35 1.16 2.58 6.24
CA MET A 35 0.10 3.47 6.69
C MET A 35 0.51 4.93 6.53
N PHE A 36 -0.36 5.73 5.92
CA PHE A 36 -0.14 7.16 5.66
C PHE A 36 -1.34 7.98 6.13
N GLU A 37 -1.06 9.23 6.48
CA GLU A 37 -2.06 10.23 6.78
C GLU A 37 -2.18 11.19 5.59
N VAL A 38 -3.41 11.46 5.17
CA VAL A 38 -3.72 12.45 4.13
C VAL A 38 -3.63 13.84 4.73
N LEU A 39 -2.78 14.68 4.11
CA LEU A 39 -2.63 16.08 4.48
C LEU A 39 -3.63 16.95 3.72
N GLU A 40 -3.68 16.78 2.40
CA GLU A 40 -4.51 17.53 1.48
C GLU A 40 -4.69 16.74 0.17
N VAL A 41 -5.74 17.09 -0.58
CA VAL A 41 -6.04 16.53 -1.89
C VAL A 41 -6.29 17.69 -2.85
N HIS A 42 -5.56 17.70 -3.96
CA HIS A 42 -5.71 18.70 -5.02
C HIS A 42 -6.19 18.02 -6.30
N GLU A 43 -7.12 18.66 -7.00
CA GLU A 43 -7.62 18.20 -8.29
C GLU A 43 -6.95 18.95 -9.43
N PHE A 44 -6.62 18.22 -10.49
CA PHE A 44 -6.00 18.75 -11.69
C PHE A 44 -6.69 18.20 -12.95
N PRO A 45 -6.68 18.94 -14.06
CA PRO A 45 -7.31 18.50 -15.30
C PRO A 45 -6.56 17.37 -16.02
N SER A 46 -5.28 17.15 -15.71
CA SER A 46 -4.46 16.06 -16.29
C SER A 46 -3.22 15.79 -15.46
N PHE A 47 -2.57 14.63 -15.65
CA PHE A 47 -1.29 14.36 -14.99
C PHE A 47 -0.17 15.33 -15.39
N TYR A 48 -0.21 15.89 -16.60
CA TYR A 48 0.78 16.88 -17.03
C TYR A 48 0.73 18.14 -16.14
N GLU A 49 -0.48 18.67 -15.91
CA GLU A 49 -0.67 19.83 -15.02
C GLU A 49 -0.33 19.49 -13.57
N LEU A 50 -0.69 18.29 -13.11
CA LEU A 50 -0.32 17.80 -11.79
C LEU A 50 1.21 17.76 -11.61
N LEU A 51 1.95 17.13 -12.52
CA LEU A 51 3.41 17.01 -12.43
C LEU A 51 4.11 18.37 -12.50
N LYS A 52 3.56 19.30 -13.27
CA LYS A 52 4.06 20.68 -13.35
C LYS A 52 3.85 21.45 -12.05
N ALA A 53 2.75 21.23 -11.35
CA ALA A 53 2.42 21.90 -10.08
C ALA A 53 3.12 21.26 -8.86
N GLU A 54 3.11 19.92 -8.77
CA GLU A 54 3.49 19.17 -7.57
C GLU A 54 4.97 18.76 -7.54
N SER A 55 5.76 19.06 -8.58
CA SER A 55 7.11 18.56 -8.84
C SER A 55 7.16 17.05 -9.16
N PRO A 56 7.80 16.64 -10.28
CA PRO A 56 7.91 15.24 -10.65
C PRO A 56 8.58 14.36 -9.58
N GLU A 57 9.58 14.88 -8.87
CA GLU A 57 10.35 14.11 -7.87
C GLU A 57 9.48 13.71 -6.66
N LYS A 58 8.57 14.60 -6.24
CA LYS A 58 7.64 14.33 -5.14
C LYS A 58 6.61 13.26 -5.49
N VAL A 59 6.32 13.08 -6.78
CA VAL A 59 5.44 12.02 -7.30
C VAL A 59 6.23 10.75 -7.60
N PHE A 60 7.42 10.87 -8.19
CA PHE A 60 8.31 9.79 -8.60
C PHE A 60 9.75 10.11 -8.18
N PRO A 61 10.27 9.50 -7.09
CA PRO A 61 11.62 9.76 -6.62
C PRO A 61 12.69 9.51 -7.69
N GLY A 62 13.63 10.45 -7.82
CA GLY A 62 14.68 10.40 -8.83
C GLY A 62 14.25 10.82 -10.24
N VAL A 63 13.03 11.33 -10.40
CA VAL A 63 12.55 11.93 -11.65
C VAL A 63 12.57 13.45 -11.53
N GLU A 64 13.30 14.12 -12.43
CA GLU A 64 13.48 15.56 -12.36
C GLU A 64 12.56 16.31 -13.33
N THR A 65 12.18 15.66 -14.44
CA THR A 65 11.45 16.31 -15.53
C THR A 65 10.01 15.83 -15.65
N VAL A 66 9.14 16.70 -16.15
CA VAL A 66 7.73 16.35 -16.41
C VAL A 66 7.64 15.26 -17.47
N ASP A 67 8.47 15.30 -18.50
CA ASP A 67 8.45 14.31 -19.60
C ASP A 67 8.81 12.90 -19.11
N GLU A 68 9.83 12.77 -18.27
CA GLU A 68 10.16 11.50 -17.62
C GLU A 68 9.04 11.03 -16.69
N GLY A 69 8.42 11.95 -15.95
CA GLY A 69 7.26 11.65 -15.09
C GLY A 69 6.08 11.11 -15.90
N MET A 70 5.79 11.69 -17.06
CA MET A 70 4.76 11.22 -17.97
C MET A 70 5.08 9.84 -18.55
N GLN A 71 6.34 9.56 -18.88
CA GLN A 71 6.77 8.21 -19.29
C GLN A 71 6.59 7.18 -18.18
N MET A 72 6.84 7.56 -16.92
CA MET A 72 6.63 6.68 -15.76
C MET A 72 5.15 6.36 -15.56
N LEU A 73 4.26 7.35 -15.69
CA LEU A 73 2.81 7.15 -15.62
C LEU A 73 2.32 6.20 -16.72
N SER A 74 2.78 6.41 -17.97
CA SER A 74 2.41 5.54 -19.10
C SER A 74 2.76 4.07 -18.84
N LYS A 75 3.93 3.80 -18.24
CA LYS A 75 4.35 2.43 -17.87
C LYS A 75 3.53 1.83 -16.72
N LEU A 76 3.10 2.65 -15.76
CA LEU A 76 2.42 2.19 -14.54
C LEU A 76 0.95 1.84 -14.77
N TYR A 77 0.28 2.61 -15.62
CA TYR A 77 -1.15 2.53 -15.73
C TYR A 77 -1.62 1.70 -16.92
N ASP A 78 -0.87 1.58 -18.01
CA ASP A 78 -1.38 0.95 -19.25
C ASP A 78 -2.75 1.57 -19.66
N VAL A 79 -3.01 2.80 -19.19
CA VAL A 79 -4.30 3.49 -19.27
C VAL A 79 -4.29 4.39 -20.50
N ASP A 80 -5.41 4.39 -21.22
CA ASP A 80 -5.75 5.45 -22.17
C ASP A 80 -5.81 6.79 -21.43
N LEU A 81 -4.73 7.58 -21.54
CA LEU A 81 -4.61 8.97 -21.07
C LEU A 81 -5.79 9.87 -21.51
N ASP A 82 -6.62 9.41 -22.45
CA ASP A 82 -7.86 10.06 -22.87
C ASP A 82 -8.98 10.00 -21.81
N GLN A 83 -9.02 9.01 -20.91
CA GLN A 83 -10.00 8.99 -19.81
C GLN A 83 -9.70 10.04 -18.72
N GLU A 84 -8.44 10.44 -18.56
CA GLU A 84 -8.04 11.49 -17.62
C GLU A 84 -8.67 12.83 -17.98
N LYS A 85 -8.77 13.15 -19.27
CA LYS A 85 -9.41 14.39 -19.73
C LYS A 85 -10.89 14.47 -19.36
N ILE A 86 -11.54 13.33 -19.10
CA ILE A 86 -12.99 13.26 -18.83
C ILE A 86 -13.29 13.40 -17.34
N LYS A 87 -12.43 12.86 -16.46
CA LYS A 87 -12.68 12.83 -15.00
C LYS A 87 -11.70 13.67 -14.18
N GLY A 88 -10.59 14.10 -14.75
CA GLY A 88 -9.49 14.74 -14.04
C GLY A 88 -8.63 13.75 -13.26
N VAL A 89 -7.64 14.29 -12.55
CA VAL A 89 -6.71 13.55 -11.71
C VAL A 89 -6.57 14.23 -10.36
N VAL A 90 -6.12 13.49 -9.36
CA VAL A 90 -5.89 13.98 -7.99
C VAL A 90 -4.44 13.79 -7.58
N ALA A 91 -3.91 14.81 -6.89
CA ALA A 91 -2.70 14.75 -6.10
C ALA A 91 -3.08 14.58 -4.64
N ILE A 92 -2.76 13.42 -4.07
CA ILE A 92 -2.99 13.14 -2.65
C ILE A 92 -1.67 13.36 -1.92
N HIS A 93 -1.62 14.39 -1.09
CA HIS A 93 -0.47 14.65 -0.24
C HIS A 93 -0.50 13.77 0.99
N LEU A 94 0.61 13.08 1.23
CA LEU A 94 0.72 12.05 2.24
C LEU A 94 1.91 12.31 3.15
N THR A 95 1.71 12.05 4.43
CA THR A 95 2.80 11.88 5.38
C THR A 95 2.78 10.48 5.98
N LYS A 96 3.96 9.97 6.32
CA LYS A 96 4.10 8.65 6.92
C LYS A 96 3.49 8.69 8.32
N SER A 97 2.56 7.76 8.59
CA SER A 97 2.00 7.66 9.93
C SER A 97 3.07 7.27 10.94
N VAL A 98 3.01 7.89 12.13
CA VAL A 98 3.83 7.49 13.29
C VAL A 98 3.50 6.08 13.76
N SER A 99 2.30 5.58 13.47
CA SER A 99 1.86 4.22 13.80
C SER A 99 1.83 3.36 12.54
N GLN A 100 2.76 2.42 12.43
CA GLN A 100 2.80 1.46 11.33
C GLN A 100 2.28 0.09 11.81
N PRO A 101 1.40 -0.58 11.02
CA PRO A 101 0.90 -1.91 11.36
C PRO A 101 2.00 -2.93 11.66
N CYS A 102 3.15 -2.83 10.98
CA CYS A 102 4.28 -3.72 11.20
C CYS A 102 4.89 -3.58 12.60
N VAL A 103 4.85 -2.40 13.21
CA VAL A 103 5.33 -2.15 14.57
C VAL A 103 4.36 -2.75 15.59
N ALA A 104 3.06 -2.55 15.39
CA ALA A 104 2.05 -3.19 16.23
C ALA A 104 2.15 -4.73 16.14
N LEU A 105 2.30 -5.27 14.93
CA LEU A 105 2.47 -6.70 14.70
C LEU A 105 3.76 -7.23 15.36
N SER A 106 4.88 -6.52 15.25
CA SER A 106 6.13 -6.97 15.87
C SER A 106 6.04 -7.02 17.40
N HIS A 107 5.36 -6.05 18.02
CA HIS A 107 5.10 -6.06 19.46
C HIS A 107 4.21 -7.24 19.87
N ILE A 108 3.14 -7.52 19.10
CA ILE A 108 2.27 -8.69 19.33
C ILE A 108 3.09 -9.99 19.24
N LEU A 109 3.87 -10.17 18.18
CA LEU A 109 4.69 -11.36 17.97
C LEU A 109 5.76 -11.52 19.06
N SER A 110 6.37 -10.42 19.50
CA SER A 110 7.33 -10.42 20.60
C SER A 110 6.67 -10.84 21.92
N GLY A 111 5.49 -10.30 22.23
CA GLY A 111 4.73 -10.65 23.44
C GLY A 111 4.23 -12.09 23.45
N LEU A 112 3.90 -12.65 22.28
CA LEU A 112 3.53 -14.07 22.15
C LEU A 112 4.70 -15.02 22.40
N SER A 113 5.94 -14.57 22.20
CA SER A 113 7.15 -15.40 22.18
C SER A 113 7.08 -16.54 21.15
N TYR A 114 8.14 -17.35 21.07
CA TYR A 114 8.17 -18.49 20.15
C TYR A 114 7.01 -19.47 20.39
N THR A 115 6.67 -19.76 21.65
CA THR A 115 5.62 -20.73 22.00
C THR A 115 4.23 -20.22 21.64
N GLY A 116 3.91 -18.95 21.92
CA GLY A 116 2.61 -18.38 21.57
C GLY A 116 2.43 -18.23 20.07
N VAL A 117 3.48 -17.86 19.31
CA VAL A 117 3.43 -17.84 17.85
C VAL A 117 3.23 -19.26 17.30
N GLN A 118 3.94 -20.24 17.85
CA GLN A 118 3.79 -21.64 17.48
C GLN A 118 2.35 -22.13 17.73
N SER A 119 1.76 -21.82 18.87
CA SER A 119 0.35 -22.13 19.16
C SER A 119 -0.63 -21.40 18.24
N LEU A 120 -0.41 -20.10 17.97
CA LEU A 120 -1.25 -19.29 17.08
C LEU A 120 -1.27 -19.86 15.65
N LEU A 121 -0.14 -20.39 15.19
CA LEU A 121 0.00 -21.01 13.88
C LEU A 121 -0.44 -22.49 13.86
N GLY A 122 -0.95 -23.03 14.98
CA GLY A 122 -1.33 -24.44 15.08
C GLY A 122 -0.14 -25.41 14.98
N LEU A 123 1.08 -24.93 15.22
CA LEU A 123 2.33 -25.68 15.13
C LEU A 123 2.65 -26.41 16.44
N SER A 124 1.69 -26.93 17.19
CA SER A 124 1.96 -27.57 18.48
C SER A 124 2.95 -28.73 18.35
N HIS A 125 4.02 -28.73 19.15
CA HIS A 125 4.92 -29.87 19.26
C HIS A 125 4.19 -30.96 20.07
N THR A 126 3.62 -31.95 19.40
CA THR A 126 3.12 -33.15 20.08
C THR A 126 4.26 -34.16 20.19
N ILE A 127 4.54 -34.66 21.40
CA ILE A 127 5.52 -35.74 21.66
C ILE A 127 4.89 -37.11 21.30
N GLY A 128 4.00 -37.17 20.30
CA GLY A 128 3.16 -38.35 20.08
C GLY A 128 2.78 -38.56 18.62
N SER A 129 2.66 -39.84 18.25
CA SER A 129 2.42 -40.43 16.93
C SER A 129 1.06 -40.08 16.28
N ILE A 130 0.43 -38.97 16.65
CA ILE A 130 -0.89 -38.55 16.16
C ILE A 130 -0.66 -37.75 14.87
N PHE A 131 -0.79 -38.41 13.72
CA PHE A 131 -0.52 -37.85 12.39
C PHE A 131 -1.22 -36.51 12.09
N HIS A 132 -2.43 -36.28 12.65
CA HIS A 132 -3.19 -35.05 12.43
C HIS A 132 -2.80 -33.89 13.37
N ALA A 133 -1.90 -34.11 14.32
CA ALA A 133 -1.42 -33.11 15.28
C ALA A 133 0.07 -32.79 15.10
N LEU A 134 0.66 -33.19 13.97
CA LEU A 134 2.00 -32.81 13.57
C LEU A 134 2.00 -31.38 13.00
N PRO A 135 3.07 -30.61 13.21
CA PRO A 135 3.19 -29.30 12.57
C PRO A 135 3.08 -29.47 11.06
N PRO A 136 2.31 -28.61 10.35
CA PRO A 136 2.23 -28.66 8.90
C PRO A 136 3.63 -28.65 8.27
N PRO A 137 3.86 -29.46 7.22
CA PRO A 137 5.12 -29.43 6.48
C PRO A 137 5.50 -28.00 6.09
N ARG A 138 6.80 -27.69 6.15
CA ARG A 138 7.32 -26.35 5.77
C ARG A 138 6.82 -25.91 4.39
N SER A 139 6.64 -26.83 3.46
CA SER A 139 6.08 -26.57 2.12
C SER A 139 4.65 -26.03 2.16
N ILE A 140 3.80 -26.52 3.07
CA ILE A 140 2.41 -26.04 3.24
C ILE A 140 2.39 -24.65 3.88
N LEU A 141 3.25 -24.41 4.88
CA LEU A 141 3.41 -23.06 5.43
C LEU A 141 3.83 -22.07 4.35
N HIS A 142 4.88 -22.42 3.60
CA HIS A 142 5.43 -21.56 2.57
C HIS A 142 4.43 -21.29 1.43
N SER A 143 3.64 -22.29 1.01
CA SER A 143 2.60 -22.10 0.00
C SER A 143 1.44 -21.22 0.50
N SER A 144 1.08 -21.31 1.78
CA SER A 144 -0.01 -20.50 2.37
C SER A 144 0.27 -19.00 2.32
N PHE A 145 1.55 -18.59 2.44
CA PHE A 145 1.96 -17.18 2.29
C PHE A 145 2.09 -16.73 0.83
N MET A 146 2.12 -17.65 -0.13
CA MET A 146 2.24 -17.36 -1.56
C MET A 146 0.88 -17.33 -2.27
N LEU A 147 -0.20 -17.65 -1.56
CA LEU A 147 -1.55 -17.56 -2.10
C LEU A 147 -1.90 -16.07 -2.28
N PRO A 148 -2.29 -15.63 -3.50
CA PRO A 148 -2.77 -14.28 -3.69
C PRO A 148 -4.01 -14.06 -2.83
N TYR A 149 -3.93 -13.11 -1.89
CA TYR A 149 -5.08 -12.71 -1.08
C TYR A 149 -6.17 -12.14 -2.00
N ARG A 150 -7.22 -12.93 -2.24
CA ARG A 150 -8.46 -12.51 -2.91
C ARG A 150 -9.52 -12.25 -1.84
N PRO A 151 -9.63 -11.03 -1.29
CA PRO A 151 -10.79 -10.71 -0.48
C PRO A 151 -12.01 -10.80 -1.41
N LYS A 152 -13.01 -11.59 -1.03
CA LYS A 152 -14.33 -11.48 -1.63
C LYS A 152 -14.85 -10.11 -1.24
N VAL A 153 -14.74 -9.13 -2.14
CA VAL A 153 -15.44 -7.86 -2.00
C VAL A 153 -16.91 -8.20 -2.27
N LEU A 154 -17.75 -8.11 -1.24
CA LEU A 154 -19.20 -8.11 -1.42
C LEU A 154 -19.52 -6.82 -2.20
N HIS A 155 -20.06 -7.00 -3.40
CA HIS A 155 -20.61 -5.94 -4.24
C HIS A 155 -21.78 -5.23 -3.53
#